data_AF-A0A953TWB3-F1
#
_entry.id   AF-A0A953TWB3-F1
#
_cell.length_a   1.000
_cell.length_b   1.000
_cell.length_c   1.000
_cell.angle_alpha   90.00
_cell.angle_beta   90.00
_cell.angle_gamma   90.00
#
_symmetry.space_group_name_H-M   'P 1'
#
loop_
_entity.id
_entity.type
_entity.pdbx_description
1 polymer ?
#
loop_
_entity_poly.entity_id
_entity_poly.type
_entity_poly.pdbx_seq_one_letter_code
_entity_poly.pdbx_strand_id
1 'polypeptide(L)'
;KEGSCVREAAAMYRASSRREAQRSFRRWARKWRPTRPRAVACVERDLEELMAFYAFPPAHWQKIRTTNIIERAFREVRRRTRPISSFTNPASCDRIVFGVISHLNRSWEKKPLKQFTQKS
;
A
#
# COMPACT_ATOMS: atom_id res chain seq x y z
N LYS A 1 17.28 -6.06 16.24
CA LYS A 1 16.01 -6.06 17.04
C LYS A 1 14.90 -5.21 16.40
N GLU A 2 15.18 -4.21 15.53
CA GLU A 2 14.12 -3.40 14.89
C GLU A 2 13.31 -4.13 13.81
N GLY A 3 13.96 -4.98 13.01
CA GLY A 3 13.27 -5.73 11.97
C GLY A 3 12.21 -6.72 12.48
N SER A 4 12.26 -7.16 13.75
CA SER A 4 11.30 -8.14 14.26
C SER A 4 9.92 -7.54 14.53
N CYS A 5 9.83 -6.29 15.01
CA CYS A 5 8.54 -5.63 15.27
C CYS A 5 7.72 -5.47 13.99
N VAL A 6 8.35 -4.93 12.93
CA VAL A 6 7.73 -4.73 11.61
C VAL A 6 7.41 -6.06 10.94
N ARG A 7 8.33 -7.03 10.99
CA ARG A 7 8.12 -8.34 10.38
C ARG A 7 6.97 -9.11 11.04
N GLU A 8 6.84 -9.03 12.36
CA GLU A 8 5.73 -9.65 13.08
C GLU A 8 4.40 -8.96 12.81
N ALA A 9 4.41 -7.64 12.58
CA ALA A 9 3.20 -6.91 12.19
C ALA A 9 2.61 -7.44 10.86
N ALA A 10 3.46 -7.94 9.96
CA ALA A 10 3.03 -8.54 8.69
C ALA A 10 2.06 -9.73 8.85
N ALA A 11 2.04 -10.38 10.01
CA ALA A 11 1.12 -11.47 10.30
C ALA A 11 -0.36 -11.01 10.36
N MET A 12 -0.62 -9.72 10.57
CA MET A 12 -1.98 -9.17 10.56
C MET A 12 -2.59 -9.24 9.16
N TYR A 13 -1.87 -8.74 8.15
CA TYR A 13 -2.35 -8.65 6.76
C TYR A 13 -2.23 -9.98 5.98
N ARG A 14 -1.51 -10.97 6.53
CA ARG A 14 -1.37 -12.32 5.98
C ARG A 14 -2.35 -13.32 6.59
N ALA A 15 -3.15 -12.91 7.57
CA ALA A 15 -4.11 -13.79 8.22
C ALA A 15 -5.21 -14.22 7.25
N SER A 16 -5.79 -15.39 7.50
CA SER A 16 -6.82 -16.01 6.65
C SER A 16 -8.22 -15.39 6.83
N SER A 17 -8.40 -14.55 7.84
CA SER A 17 -9.67 -13.87 8.12
C SER A 17 -9.45 -12.60 8.95
N ARG A 18 -10.41 -11.67 8.89
CA ARG A 18 -10.44 -10.47 9.73
C ARG A 18 -10.36 -10.80 11.23
N ARG A 19 -11.08 -11.83 11.68
CA ARG A 19 -11.06 -12.27 13.08
C ARG A 19 -9.66 -12.76 13.49
N GLU A 20 -8.97 -13.47 12.60
CA GLU A 20 -7.60 -13.89 12.85
C GLU A 20 -6.62 -12.72 12.84
N ALA A 21 -6.76 -11.77 11.92
CA ALA A 21 -5.97 -10.54 11.88
C ALA A 21 -6.09 -9.77 13.20
N GLN A 22 -7.31 -9.63 13.75
CA GLN A 22 -7.55 -8.99 15.04
C GLN A 22 -6.87 -9.72 16.20
N ARG A 23 -6.90 -11.06 16.22
CA ARG A 23 -6.17 -11.86 17.22
C ARG A 23 -4.66 -11.65 17.09
N SER A 24 -4.16 -11.60 15.86
CA SER A 24 -2.75 -11.34 15.57
C SER A 24 -2.33 -9.96 16.08
N PHE A 25 -3.12 -8.92 15.80
CA PHE A 25 -2.91 -7.57 16.32
C PHE A 25 -2.85 -7.56 17.85
N ARG A 26 -3.83 -8.16 18.54
CA ARG A 26 -3.86 -8.18 20.02
C ARG A 26 -2.59 -8.81 20.61
N ARG A 27 -2.13 -9.93 20.04
CA ARG A 27 -0.88 -10.59 20.48
C ARG A 27 0.34 -9.71 20.23
N TRP A 28 0.43 -9.13 19.03
CA TRP A 28 1.53 -8.25 18.64
C TRP A 28 1.57 -6.99 19.49
N ALA A 29 0.43 -6.32 19.68
CA ALA A 29 0.29 -5.13 20.51
C ALA A 29 0.71 -5.42 21.96
N ARG A 30 0.25 -6.52 22.56
CA ARG A 30 0.66 -6.89 23.93
C ARG A 30 2.18 -7.08 24.06
N LYS A 31 2.82 -7.67 23.05
CA LYS A 31 4.27 -7.90 23.05
C LYS A 31 5.07 -6.61 22.87
N TRP A 32 4.63 -5.73 21.97
CA TRP A 32 5.41 -4.57 21.53
C TRP A 32 5.03 -3.26 22.22
N ARG A 33 3.87 -3.17 22.90
CA ARG A 33 3.44 -1.96 23.61
C ARG A 33 4.44 -1.49 24.68
N PRO A 34 5.11 -2.35 25.46
CA PRO A 34 6.10 -1.91 26.45
C PRO A 34 7.36 -1.29 25.83
N THR A 35 7.80 -1.77 24.66
CA THR A 35 9.10 -1.39 24.06
C THR A 35 8.97 -0.44 22.87
N ARG A 36 7.82 -0.46 22.17
CA ARG A 36 7.53 0.32 20.96
C ARG A 36 6.10 0.86 20.98
N PRO A 37 5.69 1.63 22.01
CA PRO A 37 4.31 2.12 22.15
C PRO A 37 3.84 2.96 20.96
N ARG A 38 4.73 3.77 20.37
CA ARG A 38 4.42 4.59 19.18
C ARG A 38 4.07 3.76 17.95
N ALA A 39 4.77 2.63 17.74
CA ALA A 39 4.48 1.75 16.63
C ALA A 39 3.12 1.05 16.81
N VAL A 40 2.82 0.63 18.03
CA VAL A 40 1.52 0.03 18.36
C VAL A 40 0.39 1.04 18.17
N ALA A 41 0.54 2.26 18.71
CA ALA A 41 -0.46 3.32 18.56
C ALA A 41 -0.72 3.70 17.08
N CYS A 42 0.33 3.71 16.25
CA CYS A 42 0.21 3.96 14.81
C CYS A 42 -0.69 2.92 14.13
N VAL A 43 -0.43 1.62 14.37
CA VAL A 43 -1.25 0.55 13.78
C VAL A 43 -2.65 0.51 14.40
N GLU A 44 -2.77 0.78 15.70
CA GLU A 44 -4.04 0.77 16.43
C GLU A 44 -5.01 1.84 15.91
N ARG A 45 -4.50 3.04 15.60
CA ARG A 45 -5.29 4.15 15.06
C ARG A 45 -5.96 3.80 13.73
N ASP A 46 -5.22 3.15 12.84
CA ASP A 46 -5.65 2.89 11.45
C ASP A 46 -6.04 1.41 11.24
N LEU A 47 -6.31 0.67 12.33
CA LEU A 47 -6.47 -0.78 12.31
C LEU A 47 -7.66 -1.23 11.46
N GLU A 48 -8.77 -0.49 11.53
CA GLU A 48 -10.00 -0.77 10.82
C GLU A 48 -9.80 -0.65 9.30
N GLU A 49 -9.15 0.43 8.87
CA GLU A 49 -8.79 0.70 7.49
C GLU A 49 -7.80 -0.35 6.96
N LEU A 50 -6.82 -0.75 7.78
CA LEU A 50 -5.86 -1.80 7.44
C LEU A 50 -6.51 -3.18 7.25
N MET A 51 -7.69 -3.41 7.83
CA MET A 51 -8.45 -4.66 7.71
C MET A 51 -9.62 -4.58 6.73
N ALA A 52 -9.90 -3.42 6.14
CA ALA A 52 -11.03 -3.22 5.23
C ALA A 52 -10.99 -4.16 4.02
N PHE A 53 -9.79 -4.57 3.57
CA PHE A 53 -9.64 -5.47 2.43
C PHE A 53 -10.27 -6.86 2.64
N TYR A 54 -10.50 -7.28 3.90
CA TYR A 54 -11.17 -8.55 4.20
C TYR A 54 -12.65 -8.57 3.79
N ALA A 55 -13.26 -7.42 3.48
CA ALA A 55 -14.62 -7.36 2.94
C ALA A 55 -14.72 -7.80 1.47
N PHE A 56 -13.60 -7.93 0.77
CA PHE A 56 -13.55 -8.34 -0.63
C PHE A 56 -13.29 -9.86 -0.75
N PRO A 57 -13.52 -10.46 -1.94
CA PRO A 57 -13.18 -11.86 -2.18
C PRO A 57 -11.70 -12.18 -1.87
N PRO A 58 -11.38 -13.36 -1.31
CA PRO A 58 -10.00 -13.74 -0.96
C PRO A 58 -9.00 -13.65 -2.12
N ALA A 59 -9.46 -13.89 -3.35
CA ALA A 59 -8.66 -13.73 -4.55
C ALA A 59 -8.07 -12.31 -4.71
N HIS A 60 -8.76 -11.28 -4.19
CA HIS A 60 -8.37 -9.88 -4.33
C HIS A 60 -7.44 -9.39 -3.23
N TRP A 61 -7.40 -10.08 -2.08
CA TRP A 61 -6.70 -9.62 -0.88
C TRP A 61 -5.24 -9.29 -1.15
N GLN A 62 -4.53 -10.13 -1.91
CA GLN A 62 -3.10 -9.90 -2.20
C GLN A 62 -2.87 -8.60 -2.96
N LYS A 63 -3.78 -8.19 -3.83
CA LYS A 63 -3.64 -6.96 -4.61
C LYS A 63 -4.04 -5.74 -3.80
N ILE A 64 -5.17 -5.80 -3.10
CA ILE A 64 -5.71 -4.67 -2.32
C ILE A 64 -4.79 -4.31 -1.15
N ARG A 65 -4.22 -5.30 -0.45
CA ARG A 65 -3.39 -5.05 0.75
C ARG A 65 -1.99 -4.50 0.48
N THR A 66 -1.60 -4.29 -0.77
CA THR A 66 -0.24 -3.83 -1.12
C THR A 66 -0.26 -2.52 -1.87
N THR A 67 0.64 -1.62 -1.53
CA THR A 67 0.83 -0.31 -2.18
C THR A 67 1.80 -0.37 -3.36
N ASN A 68 2.29 -1.56 -3.74
CA ASN A 68 3.33 -1.76 -4.76
C ASN A 68 3.02 -1.07 -6.10
N ILE A 69 1.77 -1.11 -6.56
CA ILE A 69 1.36 -0.50 -7.84
C ILE A 69 1.46 1.03 -7.76
N ILE A 70 0.97 1.61 -6.66
CA ILE A 70 1.01 3.06 -6.40
C ILE A 70 2.46 3.52 -6.24
N GLU A 71 3.25 2.80 -5.44
CA GLU A 71 4.67 3.10 -5.23
C GLU A 71 5.48 3.02 -6.53
N ARG A 72 5.14 2.08 -7.43
CA ARG A 72 5.75 1.99 -8.75
C ARG A 72 5.40 3.21 -9.60
N ALA A 73 4.16 3.67 -9.59
CA ALA A 73 3.76 4.86 -10.32
C ALA A 73 4.50 6.11 -9.82
N PHE A 74 4.57 6.32 -8.50
CA PHE A 74 5.34 7.41 -7.91
C PHE A 74 6.84 7.31 -8.16
N ARG A 75 7.39 6.10 -8.30
CA ARG A 75 8.78 5.91 -8.72
C ARG A 75 9.01 6.43 -10.13
N GLU A 76 8.09 6.18 -11.07
CA GLU A 76 8.23 6.70 -12.44
C GLU A 76 8.13 8.23 -12.49
N VAL A 77 7.24 8.83 -11.69
CA VAL A 77 7.16 10.29 -11.55
C VAL A 77 8.49 10.84 -11.03
N ARG A 78 8.99 10.31 -9.90
CA ARG A 78 10.29 10.71 -9.34
C ARG A 78 11.44 10.51 -10.31
N ARG A 79 11.43 9.45 -11.12
CA ARG A 79 12.46 9.21 -12.14
C ARG A 79 12.50 10.31 -13.20
N ARG A 80 11.35 10.88 -13.56
CA ARG A 80 11.26 11.99 -14.53
C ARG A 80 11.53 13.35 -13.92
N THR A 81 11.20 13.57 -12.65
CA THR A 81 11.43 14.85 -11.98
C THR A 81 12.83 14.99 -11.39
N ARG A 82 13.50 13.89 -11.00
CA ARG A 82 14.83 13.93 -10.35
C ARG A 82 15.92 14.71 -11.10
N PRO A 83 16.01 14.69 -12.45
CA PRO A 83 17.01 15.49 -13.17
C PRO A 83 16.67 16.99 -13.26
N ILE A 84 15.47 17.40 -12.87
CA ILE A 84 14.98 18.78 -13.00
C ILE A 84 15.33 19.53 -11.70
N SER A 85 16.23 20.50 -11.81
CA SER A 85 16.68 21.31 -10.66
C SER A 85 15.55 22.17 -10.07
N SER A 86 14.78 22.84 -10.93
CA SER A 86 13.61 23.62 -10.55
C SER A 86 12.60 23.70 -11.70
N PHE A 87 11.33 23.89 -11.35
CA PHE A 87 10.26 24.12 -12.32
C PHE A 87 10.02 25.62 -12.49
N THR A 88 9.89 26.08 -13.73
CA THR A 88 9.61 27.49 -14.04
C THR A 88 8.24 27.97 -13.54
N ASN A 89 7.24 27.09 -13.51
CA ASN A 89 5.91 27.36 -12.98
C ASN A 89 5.21 26.05 -12.59
N PRO A 90 4.13 26.08 -11.79
CA PRO A 90 3.38 24.88 -11.41
C PRO A 90 2.88 24.06 -12.61
N ALA A 91 2.42 24.75 -13.67
CA ALA A 91 1.90 24.11 -14.87
C ALA A 91 2.95 23.28 -15.64
N SER A 92 4.26 23.55 -15.49
CA SER A 92 5.32 22.71 -16.08
C SER A 92 5.52 21.42 -15.30
N CYS A 93 5.37 21.45 -13.97
CA CYS A 93 5.35 20.25 -13.13
C CYS A 93 4.14 19.38 -13.48
N ASP A 94 2.94 19.98 -13.55
CA ASP A 94 1.69 19.27 -13.84
C ASP A 94 1.76 18.53 -15.18
N ARG A 95 2.31 19.14 -16.23
CA ARG A 95 2.49 18.49 -17.54
C ARG A 95 3.33 17.23 -17.46
N ILE A 96 4.40 17.23 -16.66
CA ILE A 96 5.27 16.05 -16.50
C ILE A 96 4.56 14.96 -15.71
N VAL A 97 3.91 15.32 -14.59
CA VAL A 97 3.14 14.38 -13.77
C VAL A 97 2.03 13.75 -14.61
N PHE A 98 1.22 14.58 -15.26
CA PHE A 98 0.14 14.14 -16.15
C PHE A 98 0.66 13.24 -17.28
N GLY A 99 1.77 13.61 -17.93
CA GLY A 99 2.37 12.82 -18.99
C GLY A 99 2.80 11.42 -18.52
N VAL A 100 3.41 11.32 -17.33
CA VAL A 100 3.81 10.03 -16.74
C VAL A 100 2.59 9.18 -16.40
N ILE A 101 1.60 9.74 -15.71
CA ILE A 101 0.40 9.01 -15.29
C ILE A 101 -0.42 8.57 -16.51
N SER A 102 -0.57 9.43 -17.52
CA SER A 102 -1.26 9.09 -18.77
C SER A 102 -0.57 7.95 -19.52
N HIS A 103 0.77 7.97 -19.57
CA HIS A 103 1.54 6.89 -20.15
C HIS A 103 1.36 5.57 -19.40
N LEU A 104 1.39 5.59 -18.07
CA LEU A 104 1.14 4.41 -17.24
C LEU A 104 -0.27 3.87 -17.45
N ASN A 105 -1.27 4.73 -17.47
CA ASN A 105 -2.67 4.36 -17.69
C ASN A 105 -2.84 3.63 -19.03
N ARG A 106 -2.30 4.18 -20.12
CA ARG A 106 -2.33 3.54 -21.45
C ARG A 106 -1.59 2.20 -21.49
N SER A 107 -0.54 2.04 -20.68
CA SER A 107 0.21 0.79 -20.57
C SER A 107 -0.57 -0.29 -19.82
N TRP A 108 -1.28 0.10 -18.75
CA TRP A 108 -2.11 -0.79 -17.94
C TRP A 108 -3.41 -1.20 -18.62
N GLU A 109 -3.99 -0.34 -19.43
CA GLU A 109 -5.16 -0.65 -20.27
C GLU A 109 -4.93 -1.90 -21.13
N LYS A 110 -3.71 -2.05 -21.66
CA LYS A 110 -3.30 -3.23 -22.47
C LYS A 110 -3.10 -4.50 -21.65
N LYS A 111 -3.10 -4.43 -20.32
CA LYS A 111 -2.77 -5.52 -19.39
C LYS A 111 -3.77 -5.57 -18.22
N PRO A 112 -5.06 -5.85 -18.49
CA PRO A 112 -6.08 -5.85 -17.45
C PRO A 112 -5.84 -6.95 -16.42
N LEU A 113 -6.16 -6.66 -15.16
CA LEU A 113 -6.14 -7.65 -14.09
C LEU A 113 -7.38 -8.54 -14.21
N LYS A 114 -7.21 -9.78 -14.69
CA LYS A 114 -8.32 -10.74 -14.90
C LYS A 114 -9.27 -10.84 -13.69
N GLN A 115 -8.71 -10.93 -12.50
CA GLN A 115 -9.45 -11.02 -11.23
C GLN A 115 -10.38 -9.81 -10.97
N PHE A 116 -10.09 -8.64 -11.53
CA PHE A 116 -10.85 -7.41 -11.34
C PHE A 116 -11.67 -7.03 -12.58
N THR A 117 -11.78 -7.94 -13.56
CA THR A 117 -12.55 -7.71 -14.79
C THR A 117 -13.83 -8.54 -14.79
N GLN A 118 -14.91 -7.97 -15.29
CA GLN A 118 -16.22 -8.64 -15.40
C GLN A 118 -16.24 -9.79 -16.43
N LYS A 119 -15.18 -9.92 -17.25
CA LYS A 119 -14.97 -10.97 -18.25
C LYS A 119 -13.93 -12.00 -17.78
N SER A 120 -14.06 -12.47 -16.54
CA SER A 120 -13.15 -13.47 -15.99
C SER A 120 -13.70 -14.88 -16.10
#